data_AF-A0A9E5NIT0-F1
#
_entry.id   AF-A0A9E5NIT0-F1
#
_cell.length_a   1.000
_cell.length_b   1.000
_cell.length_c   1.000
_cell.angle_alpha   90.00
_cell.angle_beta   90.00
_cell.angle_gamma   90.00
#
_symmetry.space_group_name_H-M   'P 1'
#
loop_
_entity.id
_entity.type
_entity.pdbx_description
1 polymer ?
#
loop_
_entity_poly.entity_id
_entity_poly.type
_entity_poly.pdbx_seq_one_letter_code
_entity_poly.pdbx_strand_id
1 'polypeptide(L)'
;MVECLASSEDAAARLEFPAGGGEVHGSYQSSYTAQDMSLLYDEDGSSEHYAERRTVRISVQISGSYSGGEGGVFSLQVMGGGSVDIDNLEDDRFDRSYRAELDATATGTRNADGSITLGGIAAEFVPVARNANEIPNTRWLQPPSVRALADLTLTCTGWPREADVEAQPADVSLLSGQPQPNGPPHPPGFFYELSPLYEPSEPPPPPPAPPPMGECGSVQVVYLDDLGIEPNEVDIDAFIENALAIRGPDYSLILSHRQRLVERLGQEGFEEIDALLQELGYIAETCPFVLIVGDPDVVPFAILANPTDDGDVLFTDDVYGDNDHDELTLPDIPVARIPDGRSLELLVAQLSPSHVPEQGNFTLANSKRLHAEGVAREVFGSMRTLLWSLPTRHEVVEPAQVSVRHDYFMLHGASWDTSVWWGEESEYPVAFTVAEADSRGVVLSGACYASYTFGCTPLDSIPLAFLRSGARAFVGATGITYSPIWEPGPDPTGPMRYDAVFHRGFLDALSDGQPPLAAFMEAKERLADTCETVDATTAELKMLHAFVYFGKP
;
A
#
# COMPACT_ATOMS: atom_id res chain seq x y z
N MET A 1 9.95 9.32 39.89
CA MET A 1 10.79 10.42 39.36
C MET A 1 11.93 9.90 38.50
N VAL A 2 11.82 10.05 37.18
CA VAL A 2 12.91 9.96 36.21
C VAL A 2 12.80 11.17 35.28
N GLU A 3 13.93 11.82 35.01
CA GLU A 3 14.03 12.93 34.07
C GLU A 3 14.48 12.36 32.73
N CYS A 4 13.73 12.65 31.67
CA CYS A 4 13.91 12.05 30.35
C CYS A 4 14.08 13.15 29.30
N LEU A 5 15.18 13.11 28.56
CA LEU A 5 15.50 14.10 27.53
C LEU A 5 14.87 13.71 26.20
N ALA A 6 14.34 14.69 25.47
CA ALA A 6 13.91 14.52 24.09
C ALA A 6 15.13 14.53 23.13
N SER A 7 14.99 13.89 21.98
CA SER A 7 16.04 13.76 20.95
C SER A 7 16.17 15.00 20.04
N SER A 8 15.13 15.83 19.95
CA SER A 8 14.96 16.82 18.88
C SER A 8 15.25 18.28 19.26
N GLU A 9 15.05 18.71 20.51
CA GLU A 9 15.25 20.09 20.99
C GLU A 9 15.69 20.17 22.47
N ASP A 10 16.00 21.37 22.98
CA ASP A 10 16.31 21.69 24.39
C ASP A 10 15.08 21.52 25.33
N ALA A 11 14.48 20.32 25.34
CA ALA A 11 13.26 20.00 26.08
C ALA A 11 13.41 18.74 26.93
N ALA A 12 12.94 18.81 28.18
CA ALA A 12 13.01 17.73 29.16
C ALA A 12 11.61 17.36 29.66
N ALA A 13 11.27 16.08 29.57
CA ALA A 13 10.10 15.50 30.21
C ALA A 13 10.44 15.04 31.63
N ARG A 14 9.46 15.11 32.54
CA ARG A 14 9.57 14.50 33.88
C ARG A 14 8.45 13.49 34.06
N LEU A 15 8.81 12.24 34.32
CA LEU A 15 7.90 11.11 34.50
C LEU A 15 8.09 10.45 35.88
N GLU A 16 7.02 9.95 36.45
CA GLU A 16 6.99 9.23 37.73
C GLU A 16 6.68 7.76 37.48
N PHE A 17 7.70 6.89 37.57
CA PHE A 17 7.55 5.44 37.45
C PHE A 17 7.60 4.75 38.83
N PRO A 18 6.64 3.87 39.16
CA PRO A 18 6.81 2.85 40.19
C PRO A 18 7.90 1.84 39.80
N ALA A 19 8.39 1.05 40.77
CA ALA A 19 9.42 0.04 40.51
C ALA A 19 8.83 -1.22 39.85
N GLY A 20 8.02 -1.98 40.59
CA GLY A 20 7.31 -3.19 40.11
C GLY A 20 6.08 -2.94 39.24
N GLY A 21 6.15 -1.96 38.32
CA GLY A 21 5.03 -1.56 37.46
C GLY A 21 3.92 -0.79 38.19
N GLY A 22 2.98 -0.24 37.41
CA GLY A 22 1.84 0.55 37.88
C GLY A 22 1.57 1.80 37.03
N GLU A 23 0.80 2.74 37.60
CA GLU A 23 0.46 4.01 36.96
C GLU A 23 1.69 4.93 36.81
N VAL A 24 1.77 5.63 35.67
CA VAL A 24 2.84 6.56 35.32
C VAL A 24 2.21 7.94 35.05
N HIS A 25 2.79 8.99 35.62
CA HIS A 25 2.35 10.37 35.39
C HIS A 25 3.52 11.30 35.09
N GLY A 26 3.27 12.38 34.34
CA GLY A 26 4.29 13.38 34.05
C GLY A 26 3.87 14.48 33.09
N SER A 27 4.86 15.25 32.61
CA SER A 27 4.64 16.38 31.71
C SER A 27 5.86 16.71 30.86
N TYR A 28 5.61 17.35 29.71
CA TYR A 28 6.62 17.84 28.76
C TYR A 28 6.20 19.21 28.23
N GLN A 29 7.18 20.10 28.01
CA GLN A 29 6.98 21.43 27.42
C GLN A 29 8.14 21.77 26.48
N SER A 30 7.84 22.40 25.33
CA SER A 30 8.82 22.91 24.37
C SER A 30 8.35 24.20 23.69
N SER A 31 9.29 24.94 23.10
CA SER A 31 9.02 26.19 22.39
C SER A 31 10.13 26.51 21.40
N TYR A 32 9.82 26.56 20.10
CA TYR A 32 10.78 26.92 19.04
C TYR A 32 10.24 28.01 18.12
N THR A 33 11.14 28.65 17.37
CA THR A 33 10.79 29.67 16.36
C THR A 33 11.54 29.39 15.06
N ALA A 34 10.80 29.19 13.98
CA ALA A 34 11.30 29.02 12.62
C ALA A 34 11.05 30.27 11.76
N GLN A 35 11.71 30.34 10.60
CA GLN A 35 11.42 31.32 9.54
C GLN A 35 11.31 30.56 8.22
N ASP A 36 10.15 30.67 7.57
CA ASP A 36 9.77 29.89 6.39
C ASP A 36 9.32 30.84 5.26
N MET A 37 9.35 30.34 4.02
CA MET A 37 8.62 30.94 2.89
C MET A 37 7.32 30.18 2.68
N SER A 38 6.20 30.90 2.69
CA SER A 38 4.86 30.34 2.41
C SER A 38 4.32 30.88 1.07
N LEU A 39 3.26 30.26 0.56
CA LEU A 39 2.60 30.63 -0.69
C LEU A 39 1.14 30.99 -0.39
N LEU A 40 0.75 32.23 -0.67
CA LEU A 40 -0.62 32.72 -0.55
C LEU A 40 -1.31 32.63 -1.92
N TYR A 41 -2.60 32.28 -1.94
CA TYR A 41 -3.43 32.29 -3.14
C TYR A 41 -4.53 33.35 -3.05
N ASP A 42 -4.75 34.09 -4.14
CA ASP A 42 -5.80 35.09 -4.32
C ASP A 42 -7.06 34.51 -5.02
N GLU A 43 -8.14 35.27 -5.05
CA GLU A 43 -9.47 34.85 -5.56
C GLU A 43 -9.48 34.40 -7.04
N ASP A 44 -8.52 34.86 -7.85
CA ASP A 44 -8.39 34.50 -9.28
C ASP A 44 -7.49 33.27 -9.53
N GLY A 45 -6.98 32.65 -8.45
CA GLY A 45 -6.06 31.51 -8.52
C GLY A 45 -4.59 31.89 -8.73
N SER A 46 -4.26 33.18 -8.83
CA SER A 46 -2.87 33.63 -8.76
C SER A 46 -2.30 33.43 -7.34
N SER A 47 -0.97 33.44 -7.22
CA SER A 47 -0.30 33.23 -5.94
C SER A 47 1.00 34.02 -5.78
N GLU A 48 1.32 34.39 -4.54
CA GLU A 48 2.50 35.16 -4.15
C GLU A 48 3.22 34.48 -2.97
N HIS A 49 4.55 34.38 -3.08
CA HIS A 49 5.40 33.90 -1.99
C HIS A 49 5.70 35.02 -0.99
N TYR A 50 5.55 34.74 0.31
CA TYR A 50 5.86 35.70 1.38
C TYR A 50 6.66 35.04 2.51
N ALA A 51 7.46 35.85 3.22
CA ALA A 51 8.29 35.39 4.33
C ALA A 51 7.55 35.49 5.67
N GLU A 52 7.58 34.42 6.47
CA GLU A 52 6.90 34.38 7.78
C GLU A 52 7.75 33.77 8.88
N ARG A 53 7.39 34.09 10.12
CA ARG A 53 7.99 33.54 11.34
C ARG A 53 6.93 32.75 12.09
N ARG A 54 7.22 31.46 12.33
CA ARG A 54 6.35 30.56 13.08
C ARG A 54 6.95 30.31 14.45
N THR A 55 6.23 30.63 15.52
CA THR A 55 6.62 30.29 16.90
C THR A 55 5.67 29.22 17.43
N VAL A 56 6.18 28.00 17.54
CA VAL A 56 5.44 26.83 18.04
C VAL A 56 5.75 26.66 19.52
N ARG A 57 4.72 26.53 20.36
CA ARG A 57 4.86 26.17 21.78
C ARG A 57 3.92 25.03 22.12
N ILE A 58 4.42 24.03 22.85
CA ILE A 58 3.71 22.78 23.12
C ILE A 58 3.80 22.49 24.62
N SER A 59 2.68 22.09 25.23
CA SER A 59 2.62 21.72 26.65
C SER A 59 1.66 20.55 26.83
N VAL A 60 2.18 19.42 27.31
CA VAL A 60 1.43 18.16 27.43
C VAL A 60 1.52 17.58 28.84
N GLN A 61 0.47 16.88 29.24
CA GLN A 61 0.46 15.95 30.36
C GLN A 61 0.56 14.53 29.82
N ILE A 62 1.20 13.65 30.58
CA ILE A 62 1.43 12.25 30.23
C ILE A 62 0.86 11.40 31.37
N SER A 63 0.01 10.44 31.05
CA SER A 63 -0.61 9.53 32.02
C SER A 63 -0.79 8.15 31.41
N GLY A 64 -0.38 7.10 32.11
CA GLY A 64 -0.48 5.75 31.55
C GLY A 64 -0.09 4.66 32.54
N SER A 65 0.31 3.51 32.01
CA SER A 65 0.73 2.35 32.81
C SER A 65 1.99 1.68 32.25
N TYR A 66 2.76 1.09 33.16
CA TYR A 66 3.99 0.35 32.88
C TYR A 66 3.94 -1.02 33.56
N SER A 67 4.37 -2.06 32.86
CA SER A 67 4.25 -3.46 33.28
C SER A 67 5.33 -3.96 34.25
N GLY A 68 6.42 -3.19 34.47
CA GLY A 68 7.57 -3.63 35.28
C GLY A 68 8.68 -4.29 34.44
N GLY A 69 9.80 -4.63 35.07
CA GLY A 69 10.87 -5.46 34.49
C GLY A 69 11.70 -4.88 33.33
N GLU A 70 12.53 -5.72 32.73
CA GLU A 70 13.33 -5.47 31.53
C GLU A 70 12.55 -5.99 30.30
N GLY A 71 12.52 -5.24 29.20
CA GLY A 71 11.59 -5.51 28.08
C GLY A 71 10.12 -5.17 28.34
N GLY A 72 9.78 -4.67 29.54
CA GLY A 72 8.42 -4.28 29.91
C GLY A 72 7.80 -3.26 28.94
N VAL A 73 6.59 -3.56 28.50
CA VAL A 73 5.76 -2.70 27.64
C VAL A 73 5.14 -1.57 28.47
N PHE A 74 5.03 -0.39 27.87
CA PHE A 74 4.26 0.74 28.40
C PHE A 74 3.14 1.15 27.44
N SER A 75 2.07 1.70 28.02
CA SER A 75 1.02 2.42 27.30
C SER A 75 0.78 3.76 27.98
N LEU A 76 1.07 4.85 27.27
CA LEU A 76 0.95 6.22 27.74
C LEU A 76 -0.10 6.96 26.92
N GLN A 77 -1.10 7.54 27.57
CA GLN A 77 -1.92 8.60 26.97
C GLN A 77 -1.24 9.95 27.18
N VAL A 78 -1.18 10.76 26.13
CA VAL A 78 -0.59 12.09 26.10
C VAL A 78 -1.70 13.09 25.78
N MET A 79 -2.19 13.77 26.81
CA MET A 79 -3.23 14.81 26.70
C MET A 79 -2.61 16.18 26.91
N GLY A 80 -2.81 17.12 26.00
CA GLY A 80 -2.14 18.42 26.04
C GLY A 80 -2.69 19.45 25.07
N GLY A 81 -1.87 20.44 24.74
CA GLY A 81 -2.21 21.43 23.74
C GLY A 81 -0.99 22.15 23.18
N GLY A 82 -1.15 22.63 21.95
CA GLY A 82 -0.18 23.45 21.23
C GLY A 82 -0.71 24.85 20.95
N SER A 83 0.20 25.80 20.78
CA SER A 83 -0.08 27.10 20.18
C SER A 83 0.98 27.40 19.13
N VAL A 84 0.55 27.76 17.92
CA VAL A 84 1.40 28.26 16.86
C VAL A 84 1.04 29.72 16.63
N ASP A 85 1.90 30.63 17.05
CA ASP A 85 1.79 32.05 16.67
C ASP A 85 2.54 32.22 15.33
N ILE A 86 1.91 32.81 14.31
CA ILE A 86 2.52 33.11 13.02
C ILE A 86 2.52 34.63 12.79
N ASP A 87 3.72 35.19 12.71
CA ASP A 87 3.97 36.59 12.39
C ASP A 87 4.39 36.70 10.90
N ASN A 88 3.72 37.55 10.11
CA ASN A 88 4.30 37.99 8.83
C ASN A 88 5.59 38.78 9.10
N LEU A 89 6.66 38.52 8.35
CA LEU A 89 7.94 39.21 8.54
C LEU A 89 8.04 40.54 7.77
N GLU A 90 7.21 40.74 6.75
CA GLU A 90 7.39 41.84 5.80
C GLU A 90 6.39 43.00 5.98
N ASP A 91 5.19 42.75 6.52
CA ASP A 91 4.31 43.82 7.05
C ASP A 91 3.22 43.35 8.04
N ASP A 92 2.57 44.31 8.70
CA ASP A 92 1.55 44.11 9.73
C ASP A 92 0.17 43.60 9.19
N ARG A 93 0.03 43.16 7.92
CA ARG A 93 -1.28 42.71 7.38
C ARG A 93 -1.84 41.47 8.09
N PHE A 94 -0.99 40.61 8.65
CA PHE A 94 -1.40 39.33 9.24
C PHE A 94 -0.66 39.01 10.56
N ASP A 95 -1.38 39.16 11.67
CA ASP A 95 -1.12 38.53 12.98
C ASP A 95 -2.15 37.38 13.12
N ARG A 96 -1.69 36.13 13.13
CA ARG A 96 -2.55 34.95 13.31
C ARG A 96 -1.94 33.98 14.31
N SER A 97 -2.66 33.71 15.40
CA SER A 97 -2.34 32.64 16.33
C SER A 97 -3.34 31.49 16.24
N TYR A 98 -2.83 30.28 16.11
CA TYR A 98 -3.57 29.03 16.16
C TYR A 98 -3.39 28.40 17.54
N ARG A 99 -4.47 27.87 18.13
CA ARG A 99 -4.40 26.90 19.23
C ARG A 99 -4.87 25.55 18.70
N ALA A 100 -4.18 24.49 19.12
CA ALA A 100 -4.56 23.10 18.94
C ALA A 100 -4.65 22.39 20.30
N GLU A 101 -5.47 21.35 20.36
CA GLU A 101 -5.57 20.43 21.50
C GLU A 101 -4.99 19.08 21.06
N LEU A 102 -4.20 18.43 21.91
CA LEU A 102 -3.52 17.17 21.61
C LEU A 102 -4.15 16.07 22.47
N ASP A 103 -4.70 15.04 21.83
CA ASP A 103 -4.91 13.74 22.46
C ASP A 103 -4.23 12.69 21.58
N ALA A 104 -3.37 11.88 22.19
CA ALA A 104 -2.60 10.86 21.50
C ALA A 104 -2.34 9.69 22.45
N THR A 105 -2.29 8.47 21.93
CA THR A 105 -1.81 7.30 22.67
C THR A 105 -0.48 6.84 22.09
N ALA A 106 0.43 6.44 22.97
CA ALA A 106 1.80 6.09 22.63
C ALA A 106 2.20 4.81 23.36
N THR A 107 2.69 3.83 22.61
CA THR A 107 3.16 2.56 23.16
C THR A 107 4.62 2.32 22.77
N GLY A 108 5.21 1.28 23.34
CA GLY A 108 6.59 0.90 23.06
C GLY A 108 7.19 0.06 24.19
N THR A 109 8.50 -0.12 24.11
CA THR A 109 9.26 -1.04 24.97
C THR A 109 10.41 -0.34 25.68
N ARG A 110 10.74 -0.83 26.87
CA ARG A 110 11.94 -0.45 27.60
C ARG A 110 13.17 -1.13 26.98
N ASN A 111 14.12 -0.33 26.50
CA ASN A 111 15.40 -0.81 25.98
C ASN A 111 16.31 -1.36 27.10
N ALA A 112 17.25 -2.23 26.76
CA ALA A 112 18.15 -2.89 27.72
C ALA A 112 19.12 -1.92 28.47
N ASP A 113 19.32 -0.70 27.96
CA ASP A 113 20.06 0.37 28.64
C ASP A 113 19.21 1.16 29.66
N GLY A 114 17.88 0.98 29.64
CA GLY A 114 16.92 1.69 30.47
C GLY A 114 16.18 2.84 29.76
N SER A 115 16.51 3.16 28.51
CA SER A 115 15.79 4.16 27.71
C SER A 115 14.41 3.66 27.26
N ILE A 116 13.55 4.60 26.84
CA ILE A 116 12.14 4.40 26.50
C ILE A 116 11.88 4.96 25.09
N THR A 117 11.62 4.07 24.14
CA THR A 117 11.29 4.44 22.74
C THR A 117 9.77 4.43 22.56
N LEU A 118 9.15 5.60 22.56
CA LEU A 118 7.75 5.80 22.21
C LEU A 118 7.63 5.93 20.68
N GLY A 119 6.84 5.06 20.05
CA GLY A 119 6.58 5.12 18.61
C GLY A 119 5.27 5.84 18.28
N GLY A 120 5.23 6.56 17.16
CA GLY A 120 3.99 6.92 16.47
C GLY A 120 3.04 7.86 17.22
N ILE A 121 3.54 8.92 17.85
CA ILE A 121 2.68 9.95 18.49
C ILE A 121 2.01 10.82 17.40
N ALA A 122 0.95 10.28 16.79
CA ALA A 122 0.09 11.04 15.89
C ALA A 122 -0.57 12.20 16.66
N ALA A 123 -0.49 13.41 16.10
CA ALA A 123 -0.89 14.65 16.76
C ALA A 123 -1.79 15.47 15.82
N GLU A 124 -3.10 15.48 16.07
CA GLU A 124 -4.02 16.30 15.28
C GLU A 124 -4.02 17.76 15.77
N PHE A 125 -3.66 18.70 14.89
CA PHE A 125 -3.62 20.13 15.22
C PHE A 125 -4.90 20.84 14.76
N VAL A 126 -6.00 20.72 15.51
CA VAL A 126 -7.28 21.41 15.22
C VAL A 126 -7.09 22.94 15.31
N PRO A 127 -7.26 23.72 14.22
CA PRO A 127 -6.92 25.15 14.22
C PRO A 127 -8.03 26.06 14.76
N VAL A 128 -7.77 26.76 15.87
CA VAL A 128 -8.68 27.81 16.41
C VAL A 128 -8.13 29.22 16.15
N ALA A 129 -8.74 29.95 15.20
CA ALA A 129 -8.38 31.34 14.88
C ALA A 129 -8.87 32.35 15.95
N ARG A 130 -8.07 33.40 16.24
CA ARG A 130 -8.38 34.39 17.31
C ARG A 130 -9.24 35.58 16.91
N ASN A 131 -9.34 35.93 15.61
CA ASN A 131 -10.06 37.14 15.17
C ASN A 131 -10.92 36.86 13.94
N ALA A 132 -12.22 37.10 14.03
CA ALA A 132 -13.20 36.89 12.96
C ALA A 132 -13.17 37.97 11.83
N ASN A 133 -12.02 38.62 11.64
CA ASN A 133 -11.77 39.63 10.60
C ASN A 133 -10.71 39.14 9.60
N GLU A 134 -10.52 37.82 9.46
CA GLU A 134 -9.75 37.27 8.33
C GLU A 134 -10.39 37.73 7.01
N ILE A 135 -9.55 38.00 6.00
CA ILE A 135 -10.02 38.33 4.66
C ILE A 135 -10.84 37.12 4.16
N PRO A 136 -12.14 37.25 3.85
CA PRO A 136 -13.06 36.09 3.82
C PRO A 136 -12.72 34.98 2.80
N ASN A 137 -11.82 35.25 1.86
CA ASN A 137 -11.65 34.46 0.64
C ASN A 137 -10.23 33.87 0.47
N THR A 138 -9.24 34.18 1.34
CA THR A 138 -7.93 33.52 1.29
C THR A 138 -8.02 32.10 1.86
N ARG A 139 -7.91 31.07 1.02
CA ARG A 139 -7.85 29.67 1.45
C ARG A 139 -6.40 29.18 1.50
N TRP A 140 -6.06 28.45 2.55
CA TRP A 140 -4.97 27.48 2.51
C TRP A 140 -5.51 26.15 1.98
N LEU A 141 -4.72 25.42 1.19
CA LEU A 141 -5.10 24.08 0.70
C LEU A 141 -5.08 23.02 1.81
N GLN A 142 -4.23 23.20 2.83
CA GLN A 142 -4.19 22.43 4.07
C GLN A 142 -3.83 23.38 5.22
N PRO A 143 -4.20 23.09 6.48
CA PRO A 143 -3.51 23.73 7.61
C PRO A 143 -2.00 23.48 7.46
N PRO A 144 -1.12 24.43 7.81
CA PRO A 144 0.31 24.24 7.67
C PRO A 144 0.70 22.98 8.46
N SER A 145 1.32 22.02 7.78
CA SER A 145 1.79 20.77 8.37
C SER A 145 2.98 21.05 9.29
N VAL A 146 2.65 21.53 10.49
CA VAL A 146 3.50 21.39 11.68
C VAL A 146 3.92 19.93 11.69
N ARG A 147 5.20 19.66 11.45
CA ARG A 147 5.73 18.29 11.44
C ARG A 147 5.23 17.60 12.70
N ALA A 148 4.60 16.43 12.55
CA ALA A 148 4.24 15.60 13.68
C ALA A 148 5.46 15.50 14.61
N LEU A 149 5.22 15.72 15.91
CA LEU A 149 6.25 15.95 16.92
C LEU A 149 7.43 14.99 16.75
N ALA A 150 8.55 15.50 16.23
CA ALA A 150 9.67 14.69 15.78
C ALA A 150 10.11 13.69 16.87
N ASP A 151 10.08 12.40 16.51
CA ASP A 151 9.84 11.25 17.39
C ASP A 151 10.31 11.46 18.83
N LEU A 152 9.35 11.62 19.76
CA LEU A 152 9.58 11.96 21.17
C LEU A 152 10.24 10.79 21.92
N THR A 153 11.52 10.58 21.62
CA THR A 153 12.38 9.56 22.20
C THR A 153 12.77 10.01 23.59
N LEU A 154 12.24 9.36 24.63
CA LEU A 154 12.44 9.76 26.02
C LEU A 154 13.61 8.97 26.64
N THR A 155 14.79 9.59 26.62
CA THR A 155 16.00 8.98 27.20
C THR A 155 16.00 9.14 28.72
N CYS A 156 15.34 8.20 29.40
CA CYS A 156 15.15 8.16 30.85
C CYS A 156 16.37 7.55 31.58
N THR A 157 16.89 8.20 32.63
CA THR A 157 18.13 7.78 33.31
C THR A 157 17.95 7.41 34.79
N GLY A 158 18.58 6.31 35.23
CA GLY A 158 18.73 5.96 36.67
C GLY A 158 17.81 4.88 37.25
N TRP A 159 17.13 4.08 36.43
CA TRP A 159 16.24 3.01 36.90
C TRP A 159 17.02 1.80 37.48
N PRO A 160 16.60 1.19 38.60
CA PRO A 160 17.19 -0.05 39.12
C PRO A 160 16.76 -1.28 38.30
N ARG A 161 17.46 -2.41 38.49
CA ARG A 161 17.05 -3.73 37.97
C ARG A 161 16.22 -4.47 39.02
N GLU A 162 15.13 -5.10 38.58
CA GLU A 162 14.24 -5.92 39.42
C GLU A 162 14.34 -7.42 39.08
N ALA A 163 13.55 -8.25 39.77
CA ALA A 163 13.60 -9.71 39.75
C ALA A 163 12.24 -10.34 39.42
N ASP A 164 12.26 -11.63 39.05
CA ASP A 164 11.21 -12.31 38.29
C ASP A 164 9.91 -12.61 39.06
N VAL A 165 8.76 -12.49 38.38
CA VAL A 165 7.44 -13.03 38.78
C VAL A 165 6.66 -13.48 37.54
N GLU A 166 5.98 -14.63 37.60
CA GLU A 166 5.21 -15.24 36.51
C GLU A 166 3.76 -14.70 36.38
N ALA A 167 3.12 -14.91 35.22
CA ALA A 167 1.74 -14.50 34.91
C ALA A 167 0.81 -15.69 34.56
N GLN A 168 -0.52 -15.45 34.52
CA GLN A 168 -1.55 -16.41 34.07
C GLN A 168 -2.66 -15.74 33.22
N PRO A 169 -3.35 -16.46 32.31
CA PRO A 169 -4.24 -15.90 31.29
C PRO A 169 -5.76 -16.02 31.60
N ALA A 170 -6.61 -15.45 30.73
CA ALA A 170 -8.07 -15.63 30.70
C ALA A 170 -8.65 -15.49 29.26
N ASP A 171 -9.83 -16.06 29.00
CA ASP A 171 -10.42 -16.28 27.66
C ASP A 171 -11.08 -15.06 26.95
N VAL A 172 -11.21 -15.16 25.62
CA VAL A 172 -11.69 -14.13 24.66
C VAL A 172 -12.72 -14.72 23.66
N SER A 173 -12.99 -14.04 22.52
CA SER A 173 -14.26 -14.06 21.80
C SER A 173 -14.18 -13.39 20.38
N LEU A 174 -15.17 -13.60 19.45
CA LEU A 174 -15.50 -12.85 18.19
C LEU A 174 -17.04 -12.86 17.79
N LEU A 175 -17.86 -11.79 17.93
CA LEU A 175 -19.31 -11.75 17.53
C LEU A 175 -19.51 -11.31 16.05
N SER A 176 -20.65 -11.64 15.43
CA SER A 176 -20.98 -11.48 13.99
C SER A 176 -21.09 -10.03 13.49
N GLY A 177 -20.73 -9.77 12.22
CA GLY A 177 -20.67 -8.42 11.64
C GLY A 177 -21.09 -8.25 10.17
N GLN A 178 -20.49 -7.24 9.53
CA GLN A 178 -20.60 -6.84 8.11
C GLN A 178 -19.28 -7.17 7.38
N PRO A 179 -19.18 -7.09 6.03
CA PRO A 179 -17.90 -7.21 5.30
C PRO A 179 -16.76 -6.41 5.94
N GLN A 180 -15.55 -6.99 5.95
CA GLN A 180 -14.36 -6.42 6.58
C GLN A 180 -13.25 -6.16 5.55
N PRO A 181 -12.49 -5.06 5.68
CA PRO A 181 -11.30 -4.80 4.87
C PRO A 181 -10.16 -5.77 5.24
N ASN A 182 -9.21 -5.99 4.33
CA ASN A 182 -8.03 -6.84 4.57
C ASN A 182 -6.90 -6.11 5.33
N GLY A 183 -7.23 -5.20 6.25
CA GLY A 183 -6.34 -4.64 7.28
C GLY A 183 -6.63 -5.21 8.67
N PRO A 184 -5.81 -4.95 9.70
CA PRO A 184 -5.98 -5.51 11.06
C PRO A 184 -7.04 -4.76 11.92
N PRO A 185 -8.19 -5.37 12.27
CA PRO A 185 -9.19 -4.77 13.19
C PRO A 185 -8.89 -4.87 14.71
N HIS A 186 -9.70 -4.14 15.50
CA HIS A 186 -9.79 -4.23 16.97
C HIS A 186 -10.89 -5.26 17.44
N PRO A 187 -10.85 -5.82 18.68
CA PRO A 187 -11.53 -7.10 19.04
C PRO A 187 -12.99 -7.07 19.64
N PRO A 188 -13.93 -7.98 19.23
CA PRO A 188 -15.33 -8.18 19.76
C PRO A 188 -15.71 -9.65 20.22
N GLY A 189 -16.99 -10.09 20.46
CA GLY A 189 -17.29 -11.50 20.95
C GLY A 189 -18.73 -12.07 21.24
N PHE A 190 -19.17 -13.37 21.10
CA PHE A 190 -18.85 -14.65 20.32
C PHE A 190 -19.95 -15.77 20.42
N PHE A 191 -19.73 -16.92 19.73
CA PHE A 191 -20.29 -18.31 19.81
C PHE A 191 -21.76 -18.60 19.36
N TYR A 192 -22.17 -19.75 18.74
CA TYR A 192 -21.56 -20.80 17.85
C TYR A 192 -22.63 -21.87 17.39
N GLU A 193 -22.23 -22.88 16.58
CA GLU A 193 -22.88 -24.22 16.26
C GLU A 193 -24.14 -24.34 15.33
N LEU A 194 -24.43 -25.48 14.62
CA LEU A 194 -23.67 -26.32 13.64
C LEU A 194 -24.50 -27.48 12.97
N SER A 195 -24.31 -27.74 11.65
CA SER A 195 -24.42 -29.04 10.90
C SER A 195 -25.80 -29.80 10.76
N PRO A 196 -25.96 -30.91 9.97
CA PRO A 196 -25.02 -31.65 9.05
C PRO A 196 -25.52 -32.13 7.63
N LEU A 197 -24.55 -32.27 6.70
CA LEU A 197 -24.29 -33.35 5.68
C LEU A 197 -25.27 -33.77 4.53
N TYR A 198 -24.71 -33.88 3.29
CA TYR A 198 -24.93 -35.00 2.34
C TYR A 198 -23.74 -35.21 1.36
N GLU A 199 -23.74 -36.28 0.56
CA GLU A 199 -22.62 -36.81 -0.27
C GLU A 199 -22.60 -36.36 -1.77
N PRO A 200 -21.44 -36.46 -2.49
CA PRO A 200 -21.22 -35.85 -3.83
C PRO A 200 -21.36 -36.79 -5.04
N SER A 201 -21.24 -36.23 -6.27
CA SER A 201 -21.22 -36.94 -7.56
C SER A 201 -20.13 -36.40 -8.53
N GLU A 202 -19.75 -37.20 -9.54
CA GLU A 202 -18.57 -36.99 -10.42
C GLU A 202 -18.65 -35.78 -11.40
N PRO A 203 -17.51 -35.17 -11.80
CA PRO A 203 -17.45 -34.00 -12.67
C PRO A 203 -17.39 -34.32 -14.20
N PRO A 204 -17.75 -33.35 -15.07
CA PRO A 204 -17.68 -33.48 -16.54
C PRO A 204 -16.29 -33.17 -17.15
N PRO A 205 -16.05 -33.52 -18.44
CA PRO A 205 -14.76 -33.31 -19.13
C PRO A 205 -14.59 -31.89 -19.74
N PRO A 206 -13.34 -31.45 -20.01
CA PRO A 206 -13.00 -30.08 -20.42
C PRO A 206 -13.24 -29.73 -21.91
N PRO A 207 -13.28 -28.42 -22.26
CA PRO A 207 -13.49 -27.91 -23.62
C PRO A 207 -12.21 -27.89 -24.50
N PRO A 208 -12.32 -27.61 -25.82
CA PRO A 208 -11.19 -27.53 -26.76
C PRO A 208 -10.58 -26.13 -26.91
N ALA A 209 -9.30 -26.08 -27.29
CA ALA A 209 -8.48 -24.86 -27.39
C ALA A 209 -8.76 -23.93 -28.60
N PRO A 210 -8.42 -22.63 -28.51
CA PRO A 210 -8.70 -21.60 -29.53
C PRO A 210 -7.74 -21.59 -30.77
N PRO A 211 -8.10 -20.86 -31.84
CA PRO A 211 -7.29 -20.73 -33.07
C PRO A 211 -6.18 -19.65 -33.00
N PRO A 212 -5.19 -19.68 -33.92
CA PRO A 212 -4.06 -18.73 -33.93
C PRO A 212 -4.40 -17.34 -34.54
N MET A 213 -3.63 -16.33 -34.13
CA MET A 213 -3.85 -14.89 -34.45
C MET A 213 -3.17 -14.42 -35.76
N GLY A 214 -3.40 -13.15 -36.13
CA GLY A 214 -2.97 -12.53 -37.39
C GLY A 214 -1.64 -11.77 -37.35
N GLU A 215 -1.35 -11.01 -38.42
CA GLU A 215 -0.16 -10.15 -38.53
C GLU A 215 -0.25 -8.94 -37.58
N CYS A 216 0.85 -8.61 -36.89
CA CYS A 216 0.87 -7.67 -35.76
C CYS A 216 1.12 -6.21 -36.16
N GLY A 217 0.68 -5.26 -35.32
CA GLY A 217 1.00 -3.84 -35.46
C GLY A 217 2.40 -3.45 -34.93
N SER A 218 2.59 -2.15 -34.67
CA SER A 218 3.91 -1.56 -34.36
C SER A 218 3.99 -1.01 -32.95
N VAL A 219 5.12 -1.26 -32.27
CA VAL A 219 5.44 -0.65 -30.96
C VAL A 219 6.23 0.65 -31.14
N GLN A 220 6.01 1.64 -30.28
CA GLN A 220 6.83 2.86 -30.20
C GLN A 220 7.26 3.16 -28.76
N VAL A 221 8.56 3.44 -28.55
CA VAL A 221 9.09 4.04 -27.31
C VAL A 221 8.96 5.57 -27.38
N VAL A 222 8.45 6.18 -26.31
CA VAL A 222 8.29 7.63 -26.16
C VAL A 222 8.81 8.08 -24.80
N TYR A 223 9.65 9.12 -24.84
CA TYR A 223 10.04 9.90 -23.66
C TYR A 223 9.20 11.18 -23.64
N LEU A 224 8.40 11.38 -22.59
CA LEU A 224 7.41 12.45 -22.49
C LEU A 224 8.06 13.85 -22.51
N ASP A 225 9.24 13.97 -21.90
CA ASP A 225 10.05 15.18 -21.84
C ASP A 225 10.75 15.53 -23.14
N ASP A 226 11.06 14.56 -24.02
CA ASP A 226 11.48 14.85 -25.40
C ASP A 226 10.36 15.54 -26.21
N LEU A 227 9.09 15.41 -25.76
CA LEU A 227 7.92 16.09 -26.32
C LEU A 227 7.49 17.35 -25.54
N GLY A 228 8.07 17.59 -24.35
CA GLY A 228 7.69 18.67 -23.45
C GLY A 228 6.38 18.42 -22.70
N ILE A 229 6.00 17.15 -22.49
CA ILE A 229 4.85 16.75 -21.68
C ILE A 229 5.31 16.60 -20.22
N GLU A 230 4.68 17.35 -19.31
CA GLU A 230 4.91 17.24 -17.86
C GLU A 230 4.20 16.01 -17.29
N PRO A 231 4.75 15.31 -16.27
CA PRO A 231 4.19 14.06 -15.76
C PRO A 231 2.95 14.31 -14.88
N ASN A 232 1.81 14.52 -15.53
CA ASN A 232 0.49 14.65 -14.94
C ASN A 232 -0.53 13.84 -15.74
N GLU A 233 -1.58 13.39 -15.06
CA GLU A 233 -2.64 12.51 -15.58
C GLU A 233 -3.21 13.04 -16.92
N VAL A 234 -3.70 14.29 -16.93
CA VAL A 234 -4.46 14.88 -18.05
C VAL A 234 -3.64 15.02 -19.34
N ASP A 235 -2.39 15.50 -19.27
CA ASP A 235 -1.56 15.67 -20.47
C ASP A 235 -1.02 14.32 -21.02
N ILE A 236 -0.88 13.31 -20.16
CA ILE A 236 -0.44 11.97 -20.56
C ILE A 236 -1.60 11.18 -21.18
N ASP A 237 -2.77 11.21 -20.55
CA ASP A 237 -3.98 10.54 -21.01
C ASP A 237 -4.39 11.03 -22.41
N ALA A 238 -4.52 12.34 -22.57
CA ALA A 238 -4.79 12.98 -23.86
C ALA A 238 -3.67 12.71 -24.90
N PHE A 239 -2.43 12.45 -24.49
CA PHE A 239 -1.37 12.01 -25.42
C PHE A 239 -1.58 10.56 -25.87
N ILE A 240 -1.99 9.66 -24.97
CA ILE A 240 -2.25 8.24 -25.25
C ILE A 240 -3.44 8.09 -26.20
N GLU A 241 -4.58 8.73 -25.89
CA GLU A 241 -5.76 8.83 -26.78
C GLU A 241 -5.34 9.18 -28.22
N ASN A 242 -4.61 10.30 -28.36
CA ASN A 242 -4.23 10.84 -29.67
C ASN A 242 -3.21 9.94 -30.38
N ALA A 243 -2.30 9.29 -29.66
CA ALA A 243 -1.38 8.33 -30.24
C ALA A 243 -2.14 7.12 -30.80
N LEU A 244 -3.06 6.53 -30.03
CA LEU A 244 -3.85 5.37 -30.42
C LEU A 244 -4.80 5.69 -31.58
N ALA A 245 -5.56 6.78 -31.50
CA ALA A 245 -6.48 7.23 -32.55
C ALA A 245 -5.78 7.52 -33.90
N ILE A 246 -4.51 7.94 -33.89
CA ILE A 246 -3.70 8.17 -35.10
C ILE A 246 -3.10 6.86 -35.66
N ARG A 247 -2.86 5.86 -34.81
CA ARG A 247 -2.10 4.64 -35.16
C ARG A 247 -2.99 3.43 -35.46
N GLY A 248 -4.17 3.35 -34.85
CA GLY A 248 -5.09 2.21 -34.96
C GLY A 248 -4.95 1.21 -33.81
N PRO A 249 -5.89 0.24 -33.70
CA PRO A 249 -6.07 -0.59 -32.50
C PRO A 249 -4.95 -1.62 -32.27
N ASP A 250 -4.14 -1.94 -33.28
CA ASP A 250 -3.04 -2.91 -33.17
C ASP A 250 -1.71 -2.28 -32.66
N TYR A 251 -1.75 -1.04 -32.16
CA TYR A 251 -0.58 -0.27 -31.74
C TYR A 251 -0.23 -0.49 -30.27
N SER A 252 1.07 -0.52 -29.96
CA SER A 252 1.55 -0.57 -28.58
C SER A 252 2.50 0.59 -28.27
N LEU A 253 2.44 1.09 -27.03
CA LEU A 253 3.09 2.33 -26.62
C LEU A 253 3.90 2.10 -25.35
N ILE A 254 5.18 2.46 -25.37
CA ILE A 254 6.08 2.40 -24.21
C ILE A 254 6.39 3.83 -23.77
N LEU A 255 6.09 4.16 -22.51
CA LEU A 255 6.12 5.52 -21.95
C LEU A 255 7.15 5.65 -20.82
N SER A 256 7.97 6.70 -20.85
CA SER A 256 8.83 7.07 -19.73
C SER A 256 9.22 8.56 -19.78
N HIS A 257 10.11 8.99 -18.88
CA HIS A 257 10.62 10.36 -18.78
C HIS A 257 12.14 10.31 -18.66
N ARG A 258 12.85 10.72 -19.71
CA ARG A 258 14.30 10.56 -19.90
C ARG A 258 15.08 11.20 -18.75
N GLN A 259 14.82 12.47 -18.46
CA GLN A 259 15.49 13.25 -17.42
C GLN A 259 15.34 12.60 -16.04
N ARG A 260 14.13 12.12 -15.66
CA ARG A 260 13.91 11.48 -14.35
C ARG A 260 14.70 10.19 -14.20
N LEU A 261 14.75 9.35 -15.24
CA LEU A 261 15.59 8.16 -15.22
C LEU A 261 17.09 8.51 -15.20
N VAL A 262 17.54 9.53 -15.94
CA VAL A 262 18.95 10.01 -15.89
C VAL A 262 19.31 10.57 -14.51
N GLU A 263 18.40 11.29 -13.84
CA GLU A 263 18.60 11.83 -12.49
C GLU A 263 18.63 10.73 -11.41
N ARG A 264 17.85 9.66 -11.57
CA ARG A 264 17.79 8.51 -10.65
C ARG A 264 18.94 7.52 -10.83
N LEU A 265 19.26 7.17 -12.09
CA LEU A 265 20.13 6.04 -12.46
C LEU A 265 21.52 6.49 -12.94
N GLY A 266 21.69 7.79 -13.25
CA GLY A 266 22.84 8.32 -13.96
C GLY A 266 22.78 8.04 -15.47
N GLN A 267 23.64 8.73 -16.22
CA GLN A 267 23.70 8.64 -17.68
C GLN A 267 23.97 7.22 -18.19
N GLU A 268 24.95 6.52 -17.59
CA GLU A 268 25.33 5.15 -18.01
C GLU A 268 24.20 4.14 -17.74
N GLY A 269 23.49 4.27 -16.61
CA GLY A 269 22.33 3.45 -16.30
C GLY A 269 21.14 3.73 -17.22
N PHE A 270 20.88 4.99 -17.55
CA PHE A 270 19.86 5.34 -18.54
C PHE A 270 20.18 4.75 -19.93
N GLU A 271 21.43 4.81 -20.39
CA GLU A 271 21.83 4.26 -21.69
C GLU A 271 21.67 2.73 -21.79
N GLU A 272 21.84 2.01 -20.68
CA GLU A 272 21.52 0.58 -20.57
C GLU A 272 20.01 0.32 -20.67
N ILE A 273 19.19 1.13 -19.99
CA ILE A 273 17.72 1.00 -20.02
C ILE A 273 17.13 1.37 -21.40
N ASP A 274 17.57 2.47 -22.03
CA ASP A 274 17.09 2.84 -23.38
C ASP A 274 17.36 1.72 -24.39
N ALA A 275 18.55 1.11 -24.35
CA ALA A 275 18.90 -0.02 -25.22
C ALA A 275 17.95 -1.22 -25.03
N LEU A 276 17.62 -1.58 -23.78
CA LEU A 276 16.66 -2.66 -23.47
C LEU A 276 15.22 -2.31 -23.86
N LEU A 277 14.80 -1.04 -23.78
CA LEU A 277 13.49 -0.58 -24.23
C LEU A 277 13.36 -0.62 -25.75
N GLN A 278 14.41 -0.26 -26.51
CA GLN A 278 14.42 -0.45 -27.95
C GLN A 278 14.37 -1.94 -28.33
N GLU A 279 15.10 -2.83 -27.63
CA GLU A 279 15.05 -4.27 -27.87
C GLU A 279 13.66 -4.86 -27.59
N LEU A 280 13.01 -4.46 -26.49
CA LEU A 280 11.63 -4.85 -26.19
C LEU A 280 10.66 -4.41 -27.29
N GLY A 281 10.81 -3.18 -27.81
CA GLY A 281 10.01 -2.66 -28.93
C GLY A 281 10.21 -3.41 -30.26
N TYR A 282 11.29 -4.18 -30.43
CA TYR A 282 11.52 -5.03 -31.60
C TYR A 282 11.05 -6.50 -31.40
N ILE A 283 10.92 -6.97 -30.16
CA ILE A 283 10.64 -8.37 -29.83
C ILE A 283 9.18 -8.59 -29.35
N ALA A 284 8.46 -7.51 -29.00
CA ALA A 284 7.06 -7.56 -28.59
C ALA A 284 6.12 -8.05 -29.71
N GLU A 285 5.86 -9.36 -29.72
CA GLU A 285 4.94 -10.02 -30.66
C GLU A 285 3.49 -10.06 -30.14
N THR A 286 2.54 -9.69 -31.01
CA THR A 286 1.12 -10.11 -31.06
C THR A 286 -0.02 -9.40 -30.29
N CYS A 287 0.18 -8.42 -29.39
CA CYS A 287 -0.95 -7.66 -28.78
C CYS A 287 -0.69 -6.14 -28.66
N PRO A 288 -1.73 -5.28 -28.75
CA PRO A 288 -1.65 -3.90 -28.30
C PRO A 288 -1.51 -3.82 -26.78
N PHE A 289 -0.81 -2.79 -26.28
CA PHE A 289 -0.65 -2.51 -24.85
C PHE A 289 -0.14 -1.08 -24.61
N VAL A 290 -0.34 -0.56 -23.41
CA VAL A 290 0.39 0.59 -22.88
C VAL A 290 1.35 0.09 -21.78
N LEU A 291 2.64 0.38 -21.93
CA LEU A 291 3.68 0.00 -20.96
C LEU A 291 4.32 1.26 -20.37
N ILE A 292 4.04 1.53 -19.11
CA ILE A 292 4.66 2.61 -18.33
C ILE A 292 5.98 2.09 -17.74
N VAL A 293 7.06 2.86 -17.85
CA VAL A 293 8.37 2.52 -17.28
C VAL A 293 8.83 3.64 -16.34
N GLY A 294 8.64 3.41 -15.05
CA GLY A 294 8.96 4.34 -13.97
C GLY A 294 7.91 4.38 -12.85
N ASP A 295 8.33 4.92 -11.71
CA ASP A 295 7.49 5.17 -10.53
C ASP A 295 6.36 6.21 -10.77
N PRO A 296 5.42 6.42 -9.82
CA PRO A 296 4.32 7.39 -9.93
C PRO A 296 4.69 8.88 -10.05
N ASP A 297 5.95 9.23 -10.18
CA ASP A 297 6.41 10.59 -10.54
C ASP A 297 6.96 10.68 -11.98
N VAL A 298 7.18 9.53 -12.65
CA VAL A 298 7.51 9.44 -14.08
C VAL A 298 6.24 9.47 -14.93
N VAL A 299 5.24 8.69 -14.51
CA VAL A 299 3.84 8.75 -14.95
C VAL A 299 3.00 8.49 -13.70
N PRO A 300 2.13 9.40 -13.24
CA PRO A 300 1.34 9.18 -12.03
C PRO A 300 0.36 8.01 -12.19
N PHE A 301 -0.10 7.44 -11.08
CA PHE A 301 -1.37 6.72 -11.09
C PHE A 301 -2.50 7.75 -11.21
N ALA A 302 -3.53 7.44 -11.99
CA ALA A 302 -4.77 8.21 -11.99
C ALA A 302 -5.49 8.06 -10.65
N ILE A 303 -6.25 9.08 -10.23
CA ILE A 303 -6.99 9.08 -8.95
C ILE A 303 -8.49 9.05 -9.19
N LEU A 304 -9.07 7.86 -9.12
CA LEU A 304 -10.53 7.69 -9.24
C LEU A 304 -11.24 8.00 -7.93
N ALA A 305 -12.54 8.30 -8.03
CA ALA A 305 -13.39 8.50 -6.85
C ALA A 305 -13.58 7.17 -6.11
N ASN A 306 -13.00 7.05 -4.91
CA ASN A 306 -13.19 5.85 -4.07
C ASN A 306 -14.69 5.68 -3.72
N PRO A 307 -15.34 4.57 -4.13
CA PRO A 307 -16.76 4.34 -3.86
C PRO A 307 -17.04 3.83 -2.42
N THR A 308 -15.99 3.54 -1.63
CA THR A 308 -16.10 3.07 -0.24
C THR A 308 -15.74 4.14 0.78
N ASP A 309 -16.44 4.13 1.92
CA ASP A 309 -16.22 5.05 3.06
C ASP A 309 -15.14 4.49 4.02
N ASP A 310 -13.96 4.20 3.48
CA ASP A 310 -12.81 3.63 4.20
C ASP A 310 -11.62 4.59 4.36
N GLY A 311 -11.74 5.82 3.85
CA GLY A 311 -10.74 6.89 3.96
C GLY A 311 -9.51 6.73 3.06
N ASP A 312 -9.50 5.73 2.19
CA ASP A 312 -8.37 5.37 1.33
C ASP A 312 -8.42 6.09 -0.03
N VAL A 313 -7.29 6.11 -0.76
CA VAL A 313 -7.18 6.77 -2.08
C VAL A 313 -7.08 5.72 -3.18
N LEU A 314 -7.99 5.79 -4.16
CA LEU A 314 -8.07 4.83 -5.25
C LEU A 314 -7.14 5.22 -6.41
N PHE A 315 -5.89 4.77 -6.32
CA PHE A 315 -4.89 4.88 -7.38
C PHE A 315 -5.04 3.75 -8.41
N THR A 316 -5.04 4.06 -9.70
CA THR A 316 -5.05 3.06 -10.79
C THR A 316 -4.18 3.48 -11.97
N ASP A 317 -3.87 2.54 -12.86
CA ASP A 317 -3.33 2.77 -14.20
C ASP A 317 -4.41 2.63 -15.31
N ASP A 318 -5.64 2.25 -14.96
CA ASP A 318 -6.70 1.87 -15.92
C ASP A 318 -7.11 2.97 -16.91
N VAL A 319 -7.12 4.23 -16.46
CA VAL A 319 -7.48 5.39 -17.30
C VAL A 319 -6.63 5.42 -18.57
N TYR A 320 -5.33 5.08 -18.47
CA TYR A 320 -4.41 5.03 -19.60
C TYR A 320 -4.68 3.89 -20.61
N GLY A 321 -5.69 3.06 -20.37
CA GLY A 321 -6.17 2.01 -21.29
C GLY A 321 -7.63 2.17 -21.71
N ASP A 322 -8.40 3.01 -21.02
CA ASP A 322 -9.80 3.35 -21.33
C ASP A 322 -9.86 4.40 -22.44
N ASN A 323 -10.34 4.03 -23.62
CA ASN A 323 -10.35 4.89 -24.81
C ASN A 323 -11.76 5.31 -25.26
N ASP A 324 -12.82 4.75 -24.68
CA ASP A 324 -14.21 5.15 -24.96
C ASP A 324 -14.90 5.88 -23.81
N HIS A 325 -14.29 5.87 -22.61
CA HIS A 325 -14.69 6.53 -21.38
C HIS A 325 -16.07 6.08 -20.87
N ASP A 326 -16.24 4.77 -20.70
CA ASP A 326 -17.45 4.17 -20.16
C ASP A 326 -17.70 4.51 -18.67
N GLU A 327 -18.88 4.12 -18.15
CA GLU A 327 -19.26 4.40 -16.75
C GLU A 327 -18.51 3.52 -15.73
N LEU A 328 -17.69 2.56 -16.18
CA LEU A 328 -16.88 1.65 -15.36
C LEU A 328 -15.38 1.95 -15.43
N THR A 329 -14.88 2.79 -16.35
CA THR A 329 -13.45 3.01 -16.60
C THR A 329 -12.69 1.68 -16.80
N LEU A 330 -13.28 0.79 -17.59
CA LEU A 330 -12.68 -0.50 -17.93
C LEU A 330 -11.69 -0.31 -19.10
N PRO A 331 -10.40 -0.65 -18.96
CA PRO A 331 -9.44 -0.40 -20.04
C PRO A 331 -9.72 -1.28 -21.28
N ASP A 332 -9.93 -0.64 -22.45
CA ASP A 332 -9.92 -1.29 -23.76
C ASP A 332 -8.58 -1.97 -24.07
N ILE A 333 -7.49 -1.31 -23.66
CA ILE A 333 -6.12 -1.67 -24.02
C ILE A 333 -5.36 -2.07 -22.75
N PRO A 334 -4.68 -3.23 -22.74
CA PRO A 334 -3.96 -3.69 -21.55
C PRO A 334 -2.86 -2.72 -21.10
N VAL A 335 -2.97 -2.23 -19.86
CA VAL A 335 -1.96 -1.36 -19.25
C VAL A 335 -1.06 -2.18 -18.32
N ALA A 336 0.25 -1.99 -18.46
CA ALA A 336 1.28 -2.58 -17.62
C ALA A 336 2.26 -1.52 -17.14
N ARG A 337 2.81 -1.69 -15.93
CA ARG A 337 3.84 -0.78 -15.38
C ARG A 337 5.08 -1.55 -14.92
N ILE A 338 6.26 -1.08 -15.30
CA ILE A 338 7.53 -1.47 -14.66
C ILE A 338 7.93 -0.28 -13.78
N PRO A 339 7.59 -0.27 -12.47
CA PRO A 339 8.09 0.76 -11.55
C PRO A 339 9.61 0.65 -11.45
N ASP A 340 10.32 1.77 -11.29
CA ASP A 340 11.79 1.72 -11.22
C ASP A 340 12.31 1.45 -9.80
N GLY A 341 11.54 1.81 -8.77
CA GLY A 341 11.90 1.59 -7.37
C GLY A 341 13.26 2.18 -6.98
N ARG A 342 13.71 3.21 -7.72
CA ARG A 342 15.06 3.81 -7.64
C ARG A 342 16.19 2.79 -7.84
N SER A 343 15.96 1.74 -8.64
CA SER A 343 16.85 0.59 -8.78
C SER A 343 17.13 0.24 -10.24
N LEU A 344 18.36 0.52 -10.70
CA LEU A 344 18.85 0.05 -12.01
C LEU A 344 18.78 -1.48 -12.11
N GLU A 345 19.11 -2.20 -11.04
CA GLU A 345 19.05 -3.67 -10.99
C GLU A 345 17.63 -4.19 -11.24
N LEU A 346 16.59 -3.50 -10.74
CA LEU A 346 15.20 -3.88 -11.01
C LEU A 346 14.85 -3.67 -12.48
N LEU A 347 15.12 -2.47 -13.03
CA LEU A 347 14.80 -2.19 -14.42
C LEU A 347 15.56 -3.11 -15.38
N VAL A 348 16.84 -3.39 -15.13
CA VAL A 348 17.63 -4.36 -15.92
C VAL A 348 17.06 -5.77 -15.77
N ALA A 349 16.69 -6.23 -14.57
CA ALA A 349 16.10 -7.55 -14.36
C ALA A 349 14.74 -7.72 -15.05
N GLN A 350 13.89 -6.70 -15.00
CA GLN A 350 12.57 -6.70 -15.66
C GLN A 350 12.68 -6.58 -17.18
N LEU A 351 13.55 -5.71 -17.71
CA LEU A 351 13.68 -5.47 -19.14
C LEU A 351 14.56 -6.52 -19.86
N SER A 352 15.47 -7.19 -19.16
CA SER A 352 16.21 -8.36 -19.70
C SER A 352 15.30 -9.58 -19.98
N PRO A 353 15.71 -10.52 -20.86
CA PRO A 353 14.96 -11.76 -21.09
C PRO A 353 14.78 -12.62 -19.82
N SER A 354 13.53 -12.81 -19.39
CA SER A 354 13.13 -13.56 -18.20
C SER A 354 12.75 -15.02 -18.51
N HIS A 355 13.01 -15.95 -17.60
CA HIS A 355 12.55 -17.34 -17.69
C HIS A 355 11.55 -17.68 -16.57
N VAL A 356 10.30 -17.94 -16.96
CA VAL A 356 9.25 -18.44 -16.05
C VAL A 356 9.44 -19.93 -15.80
N PRO A 357 9.39 -20.42 -14.54
CA PRO A 357 9.44 -21.85 -14.25
C PRO A 357 8.28 -22.60 -14.91
N GLU A 358 8.54 -23.77 -15.50
CA GLU A 358 7.53 -24.49 -16.30
C GLU A 358 6.29 -24.93 -15.48
N GLN A 359 6.47 -25.13 -14.17
CA GLN A 359 5.52 -25.76 -13.26
C GLN A 359 5.70 -25.32 -11.81
N GLY A 360 4.77 -25.74 -10.94
CA GLY A 360 4.78 -25.47 -9.51
C GLY A 360 3.89 -24.29 -9.14
N ASN A 361 3.27 -24.37 -7.96
CA ASN A 361 2.50 -23.29 -7.37
C ASN A 361 2.81 -23.18 -5.88
N PHE A 362 2.70 -21.96 -5.37
CA PHE A 362 2.81 -21.63 -3.96
C PHE A 362 1.60 -20.80 -3.56
N THR A 363 1.04 -21.07 -2.38
CA THR A 363 -0.02 -20.24 -1.80
C THR A 363 0.21 -20.07 -0.31
N LEU A 364 0.28 -18.82 0.14
CA LEU A 364 0.38 -18.46 1.56
C LEU A 364 -0.77 -17.53 1.93
N ALA A 365 -1.68 -18.02 2.77
CA ALA A 365 -2.91 -17.33 3.14
C ALA A 365 -3.07 -17.20 4.66
N ASN A 366 -3.87 -16.24 5.11
CA ASN A 366 -4.26 -16.14 6.52
C ASN A 366 -5.49 -17.03 6.82
N SER A 367 -5.58 -17.56 8.04
CA SER A 367 -6.62 -18.53 8.44
C SER A 367 -8.06 -18.02 8.31
N LYS A 368 -8.29 -16.70 8.29
CA LYS A 368 -9.62 -16.09 8.22
C LYS A 368 -10.06 -15.83 6.78
N ARG A 369 -9.17 -15.98 5.79
CA ARG A 369 -9.44 -15.84 4.36
C ARG A 369 -9.54 -17.20 3.66
N LEU A 370 -10.45 -18.06 4.15
CA LEU A 370 -10.65 -19.42 3.63
C LEU A 370 -11.08 -19.47 2.15
N HIS A 371 -11.59 -18.38 1.57
CA HIS A 371 -11.83 -18.28 0.13
C HIS A 371 -10.56 -18.57 -0.70
N ALA A 372 -9.36 -18.28 -0.16
CA ALA A 372 -8.08 -18.55 -0.82
C ALA A 372 -7.80 -20.05 -0.98
N GLU A 373 -8.31 -20.90 -0.06
CA GLU A 373 -8.32 -22.34 -0.30
C GLU A 373 -9.22 -22.68 -1.49
N GLY A 374 -10.39 -22.03 -1.60
CA GLY A 374 -11.31 -22.19 -2.73
C GLY A 374 -10.66 -21.92 -4.08
N VAL A 375 -10.13 -20.71 -4.24
CA VAL A 375 -9.40 -20.27 -5.45
C VAL A 375 -8.26 -21.23 -5.78
N ALA A 376 -7.36 -21.49 -4.82
CA ALA A 376 -6.20 -22.34 -5.07
C ALA A 376 -6.57 -23.82 -5.31
N ARG A 377 -7.66 -24.31 -4.72
CA ARG A 377 -8.18 -25.69 -4.92
C ARG A 377 -8.81 -25.86 -6.30
N GLU A 378 -9.54 -24.88 -6.79
CA GLU A 378 -10.16 -24.94 -8.12
C GLU A 378 -9.13 -24.82 -9.23
N VAL A 379 -8.21 -23.86 -9.11
CA VAL A 379 -7.21 -23.57 -10.15
C VAL A 379 -6.03 -24.54 -10.09
N PHE A 380 -5.39 -24.72 -8.92
CA PHE A 380 -4.19 -25.57 -8.78
C PHE A 380 -4.51 -27.02 -8.34
N GLY A 381 -5.79 -27.33 -8.10
CA GLY A 381 -6.27 -28.67 -7.83
C GLY A 381 -5.92 -29.23 -6.44
N SER A 382 -5.90 -30.56 -6.36
CA SER A 382 -5.63 -31.32 -5.13
C SER A 382 -4.15 -31.44 -4.75
N MET A 383 -3.24 -31.14 -5.67
CA MET A 383 -1.78 -31.25 -5.50
C MET A 383 -1.10 -29.90 -5.20
N ARG A 384 -1.90 -28.86 -4.89
CA ARG A 384 -1.41 -27.50 -4.64
C ARG A 384 -0.56 -27.37 -3.37
N THR A 385 0.36 -26.41 -3.35
CA THR A 385 1.06 -26.00 -2.14
C THR A 385 0.25 -24.91 -1.45
N LEU A 386 -0.52 -25.26 -0.41
CA LEU A 386 -1.23 -24.28 0.42
C LEU A 386 -0.68 -24.28 1.84
N LEU A 387 -0.17 -23.13 2.27
CA LEU A 387 0.33 -22.85 3.60
C LEU A 387 -0.57 -21.80 4.27
N TRP A 388 -0.87 -22.01 5.56
CA TRP A 388 -1.56 -21.03 6.39
C TRP A 388 -0.56 -20.30 7.28
N SER A 389 -0.68 -18.97 7.36
CA SER A 389 0.06 -18.17 8.33
C SER A 389 -0.38 -18.53 9.75
N LEU A 390 0.60 -18.91 10.57
CA LEU A 390 0.54 -19.88 11.66
C LEU A 390 -0.01 -21.27 11.22
N PRO A 391 0.79 -22.36 11.36
CA PRO A 391 2.14 -22.42 11.90
C PRO A 391 3.22 -21.81 10.98
N THR A 392 2.90 -21.51 9.72
CA THR A 392 3.85 -20.89 8.78
C THR A 392 4.13 -19.45 9.20
N ARG A 393 5.38 -19.03 9.09
CA ARG A 393 5.84 -17.66 9.27
C ARG A 393 7.02 -17.40 8.34
N HIS A 394 7.47 -16.16 8.23
CA HIS A 394 8.56 -15.81 7.34
C HIS A 394 9.86 -16.57 7.65
N GLU A 395 10.16 -16.86 8.93
CA GLU A 395 11.35 -17.60 9.36
C GLU A 395 11.42 -19.05 8.84
N VAL A 396 10.34 -19.58 8.25
CA VAL A 396 10.24 -20.94 7.70
C VAL A 396 9.78 -20.98 6.23
N VAL A 397 9.73 -19.83 5.55
CA VAL A 397 9.49 -19.75 4.10
C VAL A 397 10.85 -19.64 3.42
N GLU A 398 11.33 -20.72 2.81
CA GLU A 398 12.57 -20.69 2.03
C GLU A 398 12.30 -19.99 0.68
N PRO A 399 13.17 -19.08 0.19
CA PRO A 399 12.99 -18.41 -1.11
C PRO A 399 12.78 -19.38 -2.29
N ALA A 400 13.39 -20.58 -2.23
CA ALA A 400 13.19 -21.63 -3.22
C ALA A 400 11.75 -22.18 -3.31
N GLN A 401 10.88 -21.91 -2.31
CA GLN A 401 9.47 -22.28 -2.34
C GLN A 401 8.61 -21.32 -3.15
N VAL A 402 9.01 -20.05 -3.27
CA VAL A 402 8.33 -19.00 -4.06
C VAL A 402 8.99 -18.76 -5.42
N SER A 403 10.08 -19.45 -5.75
CA SER A 403 10.64 -19.48 -7.11
C SER A 403 9.94 -20.51 -8.01
N VAL A 404 8.60 -20.49 -8.05
CA VAL A 404 7.74 -21.40 -8.83
C VAL A 404 7.03 -20.68 -9.98
N ARG A 405 6.07 -21.33 -10.66
CA ARG A 405 5.38 -20.74 -11.82
C ARG A 405 4.32 -19.71 -11.41
N HIS A 406 3.50 -20.02 -10.41
CA HIS A 406 2.45 -19.14 -9.90
C HIS A 406 2.55 -19.03 -8.36
N ASP A 407 2.66 -17.81 -7.84
CA ASP A 407 2.66 -17.51 -6.41
C ASP A 407 1.39 -16.74 -6.05
N TYR A 408 0.68 -17.17 -5.00
CA TYR A 408 -0.56 -16.53 -4.55
C TYR A 408 -0.54 -16.21 -3.05
N PHE A 409 -0.71 -14.94 -2.71
CA PHE A 409 -0.70 -14.46 -1.32
C PHE A 409 -2.07 -13.92 -0.94
N MET A 410 -2.61 -14.37 0.19
CA MET A 410 -3.85 -13.85 0.78
C MET A 410 -3.63 -13.48 2.25
N LEU A 411 -2.92 -12.37 2.45
CA LEU A 411 -2.43 -11.90 3.74
C LEU A 411 -2.94 -10.48 4.01
N HIS A 412 -2.64 -9.93 5.19
CA HIS A 412 -2.76 -8.50 5.45
C HIS A 412 -1.53 -7.76 4.92
N GLY A 413 -1.73 -6.54 4.46
CA GLY A 413 -0.68 -5.57 4.11
C GLY A 413 -1.06 -4.16 4.57
N ALA A 414 -0.12 -3.21 4.48
CA ALA A 414 -0.28 -1.86 5.02
C ALA A 414 0.45 -0.81 4.18
N SER A 415 -0.11 0.40 4.11
CA SER A 415 0.53 1.55 3.46
C SER A 415 1.70 2.15 4.24
N TRP A 416 1.76 1.90 5.56
CA TRP A 416 2.82 2.40 6.44
C TRP A 416 4.05 1.47 6.52
N ASP A 417 3.93 0.23 6.05
CA ASP A 417 5.03 -0.73 5.91
C ASP A 417 4.67 -1.74 4.80
N THR A 418 5.26 -1.54 3.62
CA THR A 418 5.09 -2.47 2.47
C THR A 418 6.19 -3.53 2.42
N SER A 419 7.04 -3.61 3.45
CA SER A 419 8.13 -4.58 3.56
C SER A 419 7.71 -5.90 4.22
N VAL A 420 6.52 -5.94 4.83
CA VAL A 420 5.95 -7.06 5.60
C VAL A 420 4.51 -7.34 5.20
N TRP A 421 4.12 -8.63 5.21
CA TRP A 421 2.73 -9.08 5.19
C TRP A 421 2.42 -9.98 6.40
N TRP A 422 1.18 -9.91 6.90
CA TRP A 422 0.77 -10.57 8.15
C TRP A 422 -0.36 -11.61 7.98
N GLY A 423 -0.37 -12.61 8.86
CA GLY A 423 -1.50 -13.50 9.07
C GLY A 423 -2.57 -12.88 9.98
N GLU A 424 -3.59 -13.67 10.33
CA GLU A 424 -4.71 -13.25 11.17
C GLU A 424 -5.12 -14.40 12.11
N GLU A 425 -4.88 -14.23 13.40
CA GLU A 425 -5.36 -15.11 14.47
C GLU A 425 -5.98 -14.27 15.61
N SER A 426 -5.56 -14.47 16.86
CA SER A 426 -5.76 -13.50 17.96
C SER A 426 -4.75 -12.34 17.90
N GLU A 427 -3.76 -12.45 17.02
CA GLU A 427 -2.69 -11.50 16.74
C GLU A 427 -2.45 -11.48 15.22
N TYR A 428 -1.60 -10.55 14.76
CA TYR A 428 -1.18 -10.43 13.36
C TYR A 428 0.28 -10.91 13.20
N PRO A 429 0.52 -12.24 13.05
CA PRO A 429 1.86 -12.80 12.93
C PRO A 429 2.52 -12.38 11.61
N VAL A 430 3.81 -12.04 11.64
CA VAL A 430 4.62 -11.81 10.43
C VAL A 430 4.65 -13.11 9.60
N ALA A 431 4.08 -13.05 8.40
CA ALA A 431 3.88 -14.20 7.53
C ALA A 431 4.93 -14.27 6.40
N PHE A 432 5.30 -13.10 5.86
CA PHE A 432 6.19 -12.95 4.71
C PHE A 432 6.83 -11.55 4.73
N THR A 433 8.04 -11.39 4.21
CA THR A 433 8.75 -10.11 4.12
C THR A 433 9.50 -9.96 2.79
N VAL A 434 10.08 -8.78 2.56
CA VAL A 434 11.05 -8.52 1.47
C VAL A 434 12.24 -9.49 1.42
N ALA A 435 12.59 -10.16 2.52
CA ALA A 435 13.71 -11.10 2.55
C ALA A 435 13.41 -12.44 1.86
N GLU A 436 12.13 -12.84 1.80
CA GLU A 436 11.69 -14.09 1.16
C GLU A 436 11.20 -13.89 -0.29
N ALA A 437 11.12 -12.65 -0.77
CA ALA A 437 10.56 -12.26 -2.07
C ALA A 437 11.50 -12.51 -3.27
N ASP A 438 11.75 -13.78 -3.60
CA ASP A 438 12.54 -14.23 -4.76
C ASP A 438 11.74 -15.17 -5.69
N SER A 439 11.07 -14.60 -6.71
CA SER A 439 10.30 -15.38 -7.69
C SER A 439 10.78 -15.14 -9.12
N ARG A 440 10.47 -16.12 -9.98
CA ARG A 440 10.57 -16.05 -11.45
C ARG A 440 9.22 -16.24 -12.13
N GLY A 441 8.19 -16.54 -11.35
CA GLY A 441 6.85 -16.82 -11.80
C GLY A 441 6.01 -15.55 -11.97
N VAL A 442 4.70 -15.76 -11.92
CA VAL A 442 3.70 -14.70 -11.80
C VAL A 442 3.21 -14.67 -10.36
N VAL A 443 3.29 -13.50 -9.72
CA VAL A 443 2.86 -13.30 -8.33
C VAL A 443 1.50 -12.59 -8.31
N LEU A 444 0.55 -13.11 -7.55
CA LEU A 444 -0.70 -12.44 -7.18
C LEU A 444 -0.73 -12.21 -5.67
N SER A 445 -1.09 -11.01 -5.22
CA SER A 445 -1.31 -10.72 -3.80
C SER A 445 -2.63 -9.97 -3.57
N GLY A 446 -3.52 -10.58 -2.79
CA GLY A 446 -4.77 -9.98 -2.31
C GLY A 446 -4.62 -9.16 -1.04
N ALA A 447 -3.38 -8.84 -0.62
CA ALA A 447 -3.15 -7.99 0.53
C ALA A 447 -3.43 -6.50 0.22
N CYS A 448 -3.96 -5.77 1.20
CA CYS A 448 -4.07 -4.31 1.10
C CYS A 448 -2.69 -3.71 0.80
N TYR A 449 -2.65 -2.71 -0.08
CA TYR A 449 -1.42 -1.97 -0.44
C TYR A 449 -0.30 -2.87 -1.03
N ALA A 450 -0.62 -4.08 -1.51
CA ALA A 450 0.36 -5.00 -2.11
C ALA A 450 1.13 -4.43 -3.31
N SER A 451 0.57 -3.44 -4.01
CA SER A 451 1.18 -2.70 -5.12
C SER A 451 1.46 -1.23 -4.79
N TYR A 452 1.44 -0.84 -3.51
CA TYR A 452 1.77 0.52 -3.08
C TYR A 452 3.29 0.74 -3.10
N THR A 453 3.79 1.47 -4.09
CA THR A 453 5.24 1.64 -4.34
C THR A 453 5.75 3.07 -4.10
N PHE A 454 4.91 3.98 -3.62
CA PHE A 454 5.21 5.41 -3.51
C PHE A 454 6.47 5.70 -2.69
N GLY A 455 7.55 6.08 -3.38
CA GLY A 455 8.82 6.43 -2.77
C GLY A 455 9.62 5.27 -2.18
N CYS A 456 9.17 4.03 -2.39
CA CYS A 456 9.78 2.80 -1.90
C CYS A 456 10.97 2.34 -2.77
N THR A 457 11.59 1.23 -2.36
CA THR A 457 12.67 0.53 -3.05
C THR A 457 12.52 -1.00 -2.93
N PRO A 458 13.32 -1.80 -3.65
CA PRO A 458 13.40 -3.26 -3.44
C PRO A 458 13.97 -3.72 -2.08
N LEU A 459 14.22 -2.82 -1.13
CA LEU A 459 14.68 -3.15 0.24
C LEU A 459 13.58 -3.00 1.29
N ASP A 460 12.52 -2.26 0.98
CA ASP A 460 11.43 -1.88 1.89
C ASP A 460 10.03 -2.06 1.27
N SER A 461 9.92 -2.70 0.09
CA SER A 461 8.65 -3.04 -0.56
C SER A 461 8.67 -4.42 -1.22
N ILE A 462 7.74 -5.29 -0.82
CA ILE A 462 7.60 -6.67 -1.32
C ILE A 462 7.40 -6.76 -2.86
N PRO A 463 6.50 -5.99 -3.51
CA PRO A 463 6.39 -6.03 -4.98
C PRO A 463 7.70 -5.65 -5.68
N LEU A 464 8.39 -4.62 -5.20
CA LEU A 464 9.67 -4.17 -5.77
C LEU A 464 10.79 -5.21 -5.52
N ALA A 465 10.75 -5.93 -4.40
CA ALA A 465 11.66 -7.04 -4.13
C ALA A 465 11.44 -8.20 -5.11
N PHE A 466 10.19 -8.63 -5.35
CA PHE A 466 9.87 -9.64 -6.36
C PHE A 466 10.26 -9.21 -7.78
N LEU A 467 9.97 -7.95 -8.17
CA LEU A 467 10.34 -7.43 -9.49
C LEU A 467 11.85 -7.32 -9.67
N ARG A 468 12.60 -6.84 -8.65
CA ARG A 468 14.07 -6.85 -8.67
C ARG A 468 14.61 -8.26 -8.75
N SER A 469 14.01 -9.22 -8.03
CA SER A 469 14.46 -10.61 -8.08
C SER A 469 14.40 -11.08 -9.54
N GLY A 470 13.23 -11.01 -10.17
CA GLY A 470 13.01 -11.32 -11.58
C GLY A 470 11.66 -11.99 -11.88
N ALA A 471 10.62 -11.70 -11.10
CA ALA A 471 9.27 -12.18 -11.37
C ALA A 471 8.78 -11.67 -12.74
N ARG A 472 8.09 -12.51 -13.52
CA ARG A 472 7.56 -12.16 -14.85
C ARG A 472 6.46 -11.09 -14.77
N ALA A 473 5.67 -11.14 -13.71
CA ALA A 473 4.66 -10.16 -13.34
C ALA A 473 4.37 -10.22 -11.84
N PHE A 474 3.93 -9.10 -11.28
CA PHE A 474 3.34 -8.97 -9.96
C PHE A 474 2.00 -8.26 -10.07
N VAL A 475 0.93 -8.83 -9.53
CA VAL A 475 -0.42 -8.25 -9.50
C VAL A 475 -0.87 -8.12 -8.07
N GLY A 476 -1.41 -6.96 -7.71
CA GLY A 476 -1.87 -6.65 -6.37
C GLY A 476 -2.52 -5.27 -6.28
N ALA A 477 -3.09 -4.96 -5.12
CA ALA A 477 -3.86 -3.74 -4.94
C ALA A 477 -3.00 -2.53 -4.53
N THR A 478 -3.29 -1.36 -5.11
CA THR A 478 -2.73 -0.06 -4.69
C THR A 478 -3.27 0.42 -3.35
N GLY A 479 -4.46 -0.02 -2.96
CA GLY A 479 -5.19 0.41 -1.77
C GLY A 479 -5.75 -0.75 -0.93
N ILE A 480 -6.80 -0.49 -0.16
CA ILE A 480 -7.53 -1.49 0.64
C ILE A 480 -8.30 -2.45 -0.26
N THR A 481 -8.08 -3.75 -0.05
CA THR A 481 -8.86 -4.86 -0.61
C THR A 481 -9.94 -5.35 0.36
N TYR A 482 -11.01 -5.91 -0.21
CA TYR A 482 -12.09 -6.57 0.50
C TYR A 482 -12.25 -7.99 -0.02
N SER A 483 -12.54 -8.93 0.88
CA SER A 483 -12.71 -10.34 0.54
C SER A 483 -14.06 -10.90 0.97
N PRO A 484 -14.52 -12.03 0.41
CA PRO A 484 -15.63 -12.79 1.00
C PRO A 484 -15.35 -13.11 2.47
N ILE A 485 -16.24 -12.68 3.36
CA ILE A 485 -16.30 -13.24 4.71
C ILE A 485 -16.71 -14.71 4.58
N TRP A 486 -15.91 -15.58 5.17
CA TRP A 486 -16.27 -16.98 5.33
C TRP A 486 -17.45 -17.13 6.31
N GLU A 487 -18.57 -17.65 5.81
CA GLU A 487 -19.64 -18.19 6.66
C GLU A 487 -19.52 -19.73 6.74
N PRO A 488 -19.77 -20.37 7.91
CA PRO A 488 -19.73 -21.83 8.05
C PRO A 488 -20.85 -22.54 7.26
N GLY A 489 -20.62 -22.78 5.97
CA GLY A 489 -21.58 -23.40 5.04
C GLY A 489 -21.18 -24.79 4.52
N PRO A 490 -22.06 -25.43 3.72
CA PRO A 490 -21.70 -26.62 2.94
C PRO A 490 -20.73 -26.30 1.79
N ASP A 491 -20.65 -25.03 1.39
CA ASP A 491 -19.64 -24.51 0.48
C ASP A 491 -18.66 -23.61 1.27
N PRO A 492 -17.44 -24.08 1.57
CA PRO A 492 -16.50 -23.39 2.44
C PRO A 492 -15.77 -22.21 1.78
N THR A 493 -16.05 -21.89 0.51
CA THR A 493 -15.42 -20.76 -0.19
C THR A 493 -16.23 -19.47 -0.07
N GLY A 494 -17.51 -19.56 0.30
CA GLY A 494 -18.49 -18.49 0.09
C GLY A 494 -18.82 -18.30 -1.40
N PRO A 495 -19.79 -17.41 -1.72
CA PRO A 495 -20.02 -17.01 -3.10
C PRO A 495 -18.79 -16.27 -3.63
N MET A 496 -18.42 -16.54 -4.88
CA MET A 496 -17.32 -15.83 -5.55
C MET A 496 -17.73 -14.37 -5.77
N ARG A 497 -17.22 -13.49 -4.91
CA ARG A 497 -17.52 -12.05 -4.79
C ARG A 497 -16.26 -11.32 -4.34
N TYR A 498 -16.26 -10.00 -4.40
CA TYR A 498 -15.13 -9.19 -3.92
C TYR A 498 -13.79 -9.59 -4.61
N ASP A 499 -12.65 -9.46 -3.92
CA ASP A 499 -11.31 -9.78 -4.46
C ASP A 499 -11.20 -11.19 -5.08
N ALA A 500 -11.93 -12.17 -4.53
CA ALA A 500 -11.91 -13.55 -4.97
C ALA A 500 -12.37 -13.76 -6.43
N VAL A 501 -13.25 -12.89 -6.97
CA VAL A 501 -13.62 -12.93 -8.41
C VAL A 501 -12.41 -12.70 -9.28
N PHE A 502 -11.67 -11.63 -9.00
CA PHE A 502 -10.45 -11.26 -9.70
C PHE A 502 -9.34 -12.29 -9.49
N HIS A 503 -9.09 -12.69 -8.24
CA HIS A 503 -8.09 -13.71 -7.89
C HIS A 503 -8.33 -15.03 -8.64
N ARG A 504 -9.59 -15.46 -8.74
CA ARG A 504 -9.98 -16.65 -9.49
C ARG A 504 -9.78 -16.45 -10.98
N GLY A 505 -10.31 -15.37 -11.56
CA GLY A 505 -10.17 -15.06 -12.98
C GLY A 505 -8.72 -15.08 -13.47
N PHE A 506 -7.85 -14.38 -12.74
CA PHE A 506 -6.43 -14.26 -13.07
C PHE A 506 -5.70 -15.61 -13.06
N LEU A 507 -5.84 -16.37 -11.96
CA LEU A 507 -5.11 -17.63 -11.80
C LEU A 507 -5.67 -18.76 -12.70
N ASP A 508 -6.97 -18.74 -12.98
CA ASP A 508 -7.67 -19.63 -13.93
C ASP A 508 -7.10 -19.45 -15.35
N ALA A 509 -7.11 -18.21 -15.88
CA ALA A 509 -6.55 -17.88 -17.19
C ALA A 509 -5.04 -18.18 -17.32
N LEU A 510 -4.24 -17.92 -16.27
CA LEU A 510 -2.81 -18.30 -16.22
C LEU A 510 -2.58 -19.83 -16.25
N SER A 511 -3.54 -20.60 -15.74
CA SER A 511 -3.44 -22.07 -15.66
C SER A 511 -3.89 -22.74 -16.95
N ASP A 512 -4.87 -22.17 -17.66
CA ASP A 512 -5.16 -22.48 -19.06
C ASP A 512 -4.06 -22.01 -20.03
N GLY A 513 -3.13 -21.18 -19.56
CA GLY A 513 -1.86 -20.87 -20.23
C GLY A 513 -1.82 -19.54 -20.97
N GLN A 514 -2.69 -18.59 -20.63
CA GLN A 514 -2.62 -17.24 -21.18
C GLN A 514 -1.36 -16.47 -20.74
N PRO A 515 -0.88 -15.50 -21.54
CA PRO A 515 0.09 -14.50 -21.09
C PRO A 515 -0.43 -13.73 -19.86
N PRO A 516 0.42 -13.30 -18.91
CA PRO A 516 -0.07 -12.76 -17.65
C PRO A 516 -0.85 -11.45 -17.79
N LEU A 517 -0.48 -10.58 -18.73
CA LEU A 517 -1.23 -9.35 -18.98
C LEU A 517 -2.62 -9.63 -19.61
N ALA A 518 -2.76 -10.67 -20.45
CA ALA A 518 -4.08 -11.09 -20.96
C ALA A 518 -4.96 -11.67 -19.84
N ALA A 519 -4.39 -12.52 -18.98
CA ALA A 519 -5.07 -13.05 -17.81
C ALA A 519 -5.51 -11.94 -16.81
N PHE A 520 -4.75 -10.85 -16.71
CA PHE A 520 -5.09 -9.67 -15.91
C PHE A 520 -6.32 -8.93 -16.46
N MET A 521 -6.41 -8.78 -17.79
CA MET A 521 -7.58 -8.18 -18.43
C MET A 521 -8.82 -9.05 -18.29
N GLU A 522 -8.74 -10.35 -18.53
CA GLU A 522 -9.89 -11.26 -18.30
C GLU A 522 -10.32 -11.27 -16.82
N ALA A 523 -9.39 -11.04 -15.88
CA ALA A 523 -9.72 -10.86 -14.47
C ALA A 523 -10.46 -9.54 -14.17
N LYS A 524 -10.14 -8.44 -14.87
CA LYS A 524 -10.93 -7.19 -14.83
C LYS A 524 -12.30 -7.37 -15.47
N GLU A 525 -12.38 -7.96 -16.68
CA GLU A 525 -13.65 -8.28 -17.36
C GLU A 525 -14.59 -9.10 -16.47
N ARG A 526 -14.11 -10.19 -15.87
CA ARG A 526 -14.90 -11.04 -14.95
C ARG A 526 -15.37 -10.30 -13.68
N LEU A 527 -14.66 -9.25 -13.25
CA LEU A 527 -15.07 -8.39 -12.13
C LEU A 527 -16.00 -7.26 -12.59
N ALA A 528 -15.86 -6.74 -13.80
CA ALA A 528 -16.79 -5.79 -14.42
C ALA A 528 -18.17 -6.42 -14.66
N ASP A 529 -18.21 -7.66 -15.17
CA ASP A 529 -19.41 -8.52 -15.22
C ASP A 529 -20.13 -8.62 -13.85
N THR A 530 -19.37 -8.57 -12.76
CA THR A 530 -19.89 -8.58 -11.38
C THR A 530 -20.32 -7.18 -10.91
N CYS A 531 -19.68 -6.12 -11.41
CA CYS A 531 -20.04 -4.73 -11.12
C CYS A 531 -21.30 -4.27 -11.86
N GLU A 532 -21.63 -4.86 -13.01
CA GLU A 532 -22.90 -4.62 -13.72
C GLU A 532 -24.13 -5.24 -13.03
N THR A 533 -23.96 -6.12 -12.03
CA THR A 533 -25.12 -6.79 -11.41
C THR A 533 -25.92 -5.84 -10.51
N VAL A 534 -27.23 -6.11 -10.39
CA VAL A 534 -28.16 -5.32 -9.55
C VAL A 534 -27.81 -5.40 -8.05
N ASP A 535 -26.93 -6.32 -7.66
CA ASP A 535 -26.42 -6.54 -6.32
C ASP A 535 -24.90 -6.36 -6.19
N ALA A 536 -24.27 -5.65 -7.14
CA ALA A 536 -22.88 -5.22 -7.05
C ALA A 536 -22.62 -4.35 -5.81
N THR A 537 -21.42 -4.46 -5.24
CA THR A 537 -21.00 -3.67 -4.07
C THR A 537 -20.01 -2.57 -4.44
N THR A 538 -19.98 -1.51 -3.63
CA THR A 538 -18.95 -0.46 -3.76
C THR A 538 -17.54 -1.00 -3.55
N ALA A 539 -17.37 -2.04 -2.74
CA ALA A 539 -16.09 -2.75 -2.61
C ALA A 539 -15.63 -3.34 -3.95
N GLU A 540 -16.52 -4.01 -4.69
CA GLU A 540 -16.21 -4.62 -5.99
C GLU A 540 -15.82 -3.57 -7.03
N LEU A 541 -16.57 -2.47 -7.11
CA LEU A 541 -16.21 -1.30 -7.93
C LEU A 541 -14.85 -0.71 -7.57
N LYS A 542 -14.50 -0.60 -6.27
CA LYS A 542 -13.16 -0.17 -5.85
C LYS A 542 -12.08 -1.12 -6.35
N MET A 543 -12.29 -2.43 -6.23
CA MET A 543 -11.26 -3.43 -6.54
C MET A 543 -11.06 -3.64 -8.03
N LEU A 544 -12.05 -3.35 -8.87
CA LEU A 544 -11.89 -3.30 -10.32
C LEU A 544 -10.69 -2.41 -10.70
N HIS A 545 -10.49 -1.31 -9.98
CA HIS A 545 -9.40 -0.35 -10.21
C HIS A 545 -8.21 -0.46 -9.25
N ALA A 546 -8.42 -0.94 -8.03
CA ALA A 546 -7.32 -1.06 -7.08
C ALA A 546 -6.25 -2.07 -7.56
N PHE A 547 -6.64 -3.14 -8.26
CA PHE A 547 -5.69 -4.10 -8.83
C PHE A 547 -4.97 -3.53 -10.06
N VAL A 548 -3.64 -3.41 -9.97
CA VAL A 548 -2.74 -2.98 -11.04
C VAL A 548 -1.74 -4.08 -11.40
N TYR A 549 -1.26 -4.05 -12.66
CA TYR A 549 -0.30 -5.01 -13.20
C TYR A 549 1.11 -4.43 -13.23
N PHE A 550 2.03 -5.06 -12.50
CA PHE A 550 3.46 -4.75 -12.61
C PHE A 550 4.24 -5.82 -13.37
N GLY A 551 5.21 -5.36 -14.16
CA GLY A 551 6.08 -6.20 -14.99
C GLY A 551 5.87 -5.97 -16.49
N LYS A 552 6.44 -6.85 -17.31
CA LYS A 552 6.31 -6.81 -18.77
C LYS A 552 4.92 -7.28 -19.25
N PRO A 553 4.42 -6.81 -20.40
CA PRO A 553 3.39 -7.54 -21.17
C PRO A 553 3.86 -8.97 -21.52
#